data_AF-A0A958MRF8-F1
#
_entry.id   AF-A0A958MRF8-F1
#
_cell.length_a   1.000
_cell.length_b   1.000
_cell.length_c   1.000
_cell.angle_alpha   90.00
_cell.angle_beta   90.00
_cell.angle_gamma   90.00
#
_symmetry.space_group_name_H-M   'P 1'
#
loop_
_entity.id
_entity.type
_entity.pdbx_description
1 polymer ?
#
loop_
_entity_poly.entity_id
_entity_poly.type
_entity_poly.pdbx_seq_one_letter_code
_entity_poly.pdbx_strand_id
1 'polypeptide(L)'
;MEPPFNQIHKTYIWTQYRVLATCLAFGIGWVVFAEYLVTPETFGTEFYVWLDEYSHWMLILLTSLLAYFFVHQQGSRHHKLQHILSRDAKRFHALIQNVPNMVFVTDLRANITYMNRTLPQITLEEVIGRNIFEFADPDDHEVIRSAIRKSLETGESVYYEAGNPRDYVDAWYAVQIQPLYSAGKIQNLAFFLTDITDRKRAEDALRESEARYRDVASNIPDMMVYQFVLTTDGRFRMPFVSSRVKDLFDVTPEEAQADVETLLRLVHPEDAEVFYQSIANSAKSMSIWAHKFRVCLDSGKTIWIRGTSTPRRLENGDILWNGVLVDMTRERNDKAIREELEKQLQHAQKMEALGTLAGGIAHDFNNFLQIITMSLELAQQNIKRPDQALKYLERALSTSSRGRHLIRQILTFCRNEEVE
;
A
#
# COMPACT_ATOMS: atom_id res chain seq x y z
N MET A 1 -28.02 45.93 -8.25
CA MET A 1 -27.99 46.35 -6.83
C MET A 1 -26.93 47.43 -6.71
N GLU A 2 -27.29 48.67 -6.35
CA GLU A 2 -26.30 49.73 -6.09
C GLU A 2 -25.36 49.29 -4.95
N PRO A 3 -24.05 49.63 -4.98
CA PRO A 3 -23.13 49.24 -3.93
C PRO A 3 -23.60 49.82 -2.57
N PRO A 4 -23.45 49.08 -1.46
CA PRO A 4 -23.98 49.45 -0.15
C PRO A 4 -23.48 50.83 0.33
N PHE A 5 -22.32 51.27 -0.15
CA PHE A 5 -21.76 52.59 0.13
C PHE A 5 -22.64 53.74 -0.40
N ASN A 6 -23.27 53.58 -1.56
CA ASN A 6 -24.08 54.62 -2.19
C ASN A 6 -25.45 54.75 -1.52
N GLN A 7 -26.02 53.66 -1.02
CA GLN A 7 -27.23 53.69 -0.19
C GLN A 7 -26.95 54.38 1.14
N ILE A 8 -25.87 54.02 1.83
CA ILE A 8 -25.52 54.64 3.12
C ILE A 8 -25.28 56.14 2.96
N HIS A 9 -24.60 56.57 1.90
CA HIS A 9 -24.33 58.00 1.66
C HIS A 9 -25.61 58.78 1.27
N LYS A 10 -26.49 58.20 0.44
CA LYS A 10 -27.82 58.80 0.16
C LYS A 10 -28.66 58.89 1.43
N THR A 11 -28.74 57.84 2.24
CA THR A 11 -29.51 57.87 3.51
C THR A 11 -28.93 58.89 4.49
N TYR A 12 -27.60 59.05 4.53
CA TYR A 12 -26.92 60.05 5.34
C TYR A 12 -27.31 61.48 4.96
N ILE A 13 -27.23 61.81 3.67
CA ILE A 13 -27.59 63.13 3.13
C ILE A 13 -29.07 63.41 3.37
N TRP A 14 -29.95 62.44 3.11
CA TRP A 14 -31.39 62.58 3.37
C TRP A 14 -31.73 62.78 4.85
N THR A 15 -30.97 62.17 5.76
CA THR A 15 -31.17 62.38 7.20
C THR A 15 -30.79 63.80 7.60
N GLN A 16 -29.68 64.34 7.07
CA GLN A 16 -29.28 65.73 7.33
C GLN A 16 -30.33 66.75 6.83
N TYR A 17 -30.89 66.54 5.64
CA TYR A 17 -31.96 67.40 5.12
C TYR A 17 -33.24 67.33 5.96
N ARG A 18 -33.64 66.16 6.47
CA ARG A 18 -34.81 66.03 7.35
C ARG A 18 -34.62 66.78 8.66
N VAL A 19 -33.43 66.72 9.26
CA VAL A 19 -33.11 67.46 10.49
C VAL A 19 -33.18 68.97 10.25
N LEU A 20 -32.54 69.44 9.19
CA LEU A 20 -32.54 70.86 8.83
C LEU A 20 -33.98 71.36 8.60
N ALA A 21 -34.79 70.57 7.88
CA ALA A 21 -36.20 70.87 7.62
C ALA A 21 -37.06 70.87 8.89
N THR A 22 -36.85 69.93 9.83
CA THR A 22 -37.58 69.91 11.10
C THR A 22 -37.22 71.10 12.00
N CYS A 23 -35.94 71.45 12.08
CA CYS A 23 -35.50 72.64 12.82
C CYS A 23 -36.04 73.94 12.20
N LEU A 24 -36.03 74.06 10.87
CA LEU A 24 -36.61 75.19 10.15
C LEU A 24 -38.13 75.29 10.36
N ALA A 25 -38.85 74.18 10.21
CA ALA A 25 -40.31 74.16 10.41
C ALA A 25 -40.70 74.55 11.84
N PHE A 26 -39.96 74.07 12.84
CA PHE A 26 -40.19 74.42 14.22
C PHE A 26 -39.85 75.89 14.52
N GLY A 27 -38.72 76.38 13.98
CA GLY A 27 -38.33 77.79 14.12
C GLY A 27 -39.35 78.74 13.50
N ILE A 28 -39.86 78.44 12.30
CA ILE A 28 -40.91 79.21 11.64
C ILE A 28 -42.21 79.16 12.46
N GLY A 29 -42.61 77.98 12.94
CA GLY A 29 -43.80 77.83 13.78
C GLY A 29 -43.73 78.62 15.09
N TRP A 30 -42.53 78.69 15.68
CA TRP A 30 -42.28 79.46 16.91
C TRP A 30 -42.35 80.96 16.69
N VAL A 31 -41.76 81.47 15.60
CA VAL A 31 -41.85 82.90 15.23
C VAL A 31 -43.31 83.32 15.04
N VAL A 32 -44.08 82.53 14.30
CA VAL A 32 -45.52 82.79 14.10
C VAL A 32 -46.29 82.75 15.42
N PHE A 33 -45.99 81.80 16.30
CA PHE A 33 -46.63 81.70 17.61
C PHE A 33 -46.32 82.92 18.50
N ALA A 34 -45.05 83.31 18.58
CA ALA A 34 -44.60 84.42 19.42
C ALA A 34 -45.11 85.78 18.91
N GLU A 35 -45.12 86.03 17.60
CA GLU A 35 -45.56 87.31 17.03
C GLU A 35 -47.08 87.46 16.91
N TYR A 36 -47.80 86.39 16.60
CA TYR A 36 -49.22 86.51 16.20
C TYR A 36 -50.23 85.93 17.20
N LEU A 37 -49.83 84.95 18.03
CA LEU A 37 -50.77 84.27 18.93
C LEU A 37 -50.66 84.72 20.38
N VAL A 38 -49.52 85.32 20.76
CA VAL A 38 -49.31 85.86 22.10
C VAL A 38 -49.50 87.37 22.01
N THR A 39 -50.61 87.87 22.52
CA THR A 39 -50.89 89.31 22.63
C THR A 39 -51.14 89.68 24.09
N PRO A 40 -50.94 90.95 24.49
CA PRO A 40 -51.20 91.38 25.87
C PRO A 40 -52.65 91.12 26.33
N GLU A 41 -53.60 91.11 25.38
CA GLU A 41 -55.03 90.87 25.61
C GLU A 41 -55.35 89.40 25.91
N THR A 42 -54.54 88.46 25.42
CA THR A 42 -54.81 87.02 25.53
C THR A 42 -54.17 86.37 26.76
N PHE A 43 -52.99 86.84 27.19
CA PHE A 43 -52.24 86.22 28.29
C PHE A 43 -51.94 87.15 29.48
N GLY A 44 -52.33 88.43 29.41
CA GLY A 44 -52.03 89.43 30.44
C GLY A 44 -50.65 90.05 30.28
N THR A 45 -50.52 91.32 30.67
CA THR A 45 -49.36 92.17 30.35
C THR A 45 -48.05 91.71 30.99
N GLU A 46 -48.10 91.22 32.23
CA GLU A 46 -46.90 90.70 32.93
C GLU A 46 -46.37 89.42 32.28
N PHE A 47 -47.26 88.49 31.90
CA PHE A 47 -46.86 87.24 31.26
C PHE A 47 -46.37 87.47 29.82
N TYR A 48 -46.94 88.43 29.10
CA TYR A 48 -46.50 88.81 27.77
C TYR A 48 -45.04 89.33 27.77
N VAL A 49 -44.71 90.25 28.69
CA VAL A 49 -43.34 90.77 28.81
C VAL A 49 -42.35 89.67 29.18
N TRP A 50 -42.73 88.77 30.10
CA TRP A 50 -41.92 87.61 30.42
C TRP A 50 -41.72 86.69 29.19
N LEU A 51 -42.78 86.40 28.45
CA LEU A 51 -42.66 85.53 27.28
C LEU A 51 -41.82 86.18 26.19
N ASP A 52 -41.96 87.47 25.94
CA ASP A 52 -41.15 88.22 24.96
C ASP A 52 -39.67 88.17 25.33
N GLU A 53 -39.34 88.45 26.60
CA GLU A 53 -37.97 88.47 27.11
C GLU A 53 -37.27 87.08 27.05
N TYR A 54 -38.02 85.99 27.27
CA TYR A 54 -37.44 84.64 27.35
C TYR A 54 -37.70 83.74 26.12
N SER A 55 -38.59 84.12 25.19
CA SER A 55 -38.96 83.29 24.02
C SER A 55 -37.78 82.98 23.11
N HIS A 56 -36.88 83.94 22.93
CA HIS A 56 -35.70 83.80 22.08
C HIS A 56 -34.68 82.85 22.73
N TRP A 57 -34.54 82.94 24.06
CA TRP A 57 -33.70 82.03 24.83
C TRP A 57 -34.25 80.59 24.82
N MET A 58 -35.56 80.40 24.86
CA MET A 58 -36.19 79.07 24.73
C MET A 58 -35.94 78.44 23.36
N LEU A 59 -36.03 79.22 22.27
CA LEU A 59 -35.74 78.74 20.92
C LEU A 59 -34.26 78.33 20.77
N ILE A 60 -33.33 79.14 21.29
CA ILE A 60 -31.90 78.82 21.29
C ILE A 60 -31.63 77.54 22.09
N LEU A 61 -32.24 77.38 23.26
CA LEU A 61 -32.06 76.20 24.10
C LEU A 61 -32.61 74.93 23.44
N LEU A 62 -33.80 75.00 22.82
CA LEU A 62 -34.41 73.87 22.14
C LEU A 62 -33.64 73.46 20.88
N THR A 63 -33.24 74.43 20.05
CA THR A 63 -32.44 74.16 18.84
C THR A 63 -31.07 73.61 19.20
N SER A 64 -30.45 74.09 20.28
CA SER A 64 -29.20 73.55 20.82
C SER A 64 -29.36 72.12 21.35
N LEU A 65 -30.45 71.80 22.04
CA LEU A 65 -30.77 70.45 22.51
C LEU A 65 -30.99 69.47 21.35
N LEU A 66 -31.72 69.90 20.31
CA LEU A 66 -31.92 69.10 19.11
C LEU A 66 -30.59 68.86 18.37
N ALA A 67 -29.78 69.90 18.18
CA ALA A 67 -28.46 69.78 17.58
C ALA A 67 -27.56 68.81 18.37
N TYR A 68 -27.53 68.94 19.69
CA TYR A 68 -26.81 68.01 20.58
C TYR A 68 -27.30 66.57 20.42
N PHE A 69 -28.62 66.34 20.46
CA PHE A 69 -29.21 65.01 20.32
C PHE A 69 -28.82 64.36 18.99
N PHE A 70 -28.85 65.12 17.88
CA PHE A 70 -28.48 64.61 16.57
C PHE A 70 -26.99 64.29 16.43
N VAL A 71 -26.11 65.19 16.88
CA VAL A 71 -24.66 64.95 16.90
C VAL A 71 -24.35 63.72 17.75
N HIS A 72 -24.97 63.59 18.92
CA HIS A 72 -24.79 62.45 19.81
C HIS A 72 -25.31 61.14 19.19
N GLN A 73 -26.48 61.16 18.56
CA GLN A 73 -27.06 60.00 17.88
C GLN A 73 -26.20 59.55 16.69
N GLN A 74 -25.65 60.49 15.93
CA GLN A 74 -24.78 60.23 14.79
C GLN A 74 -23.43 59.65 15.24
N GLY A 75 -22.80 60.26 16.25
CA GLY A 75 -21.57 59.75 16.86
C GLY A 75 -21.74 58.33 17.40
N SER A 76 -22.86 58.06 18.07
CA SER A 76 -23.20 56.73 18.60
C SER A 76 -23.36 55.67 17.51
N ARG A 77 -23.99 56.02 16.37
CA ARG A 77 -24.14 55.10 15.22
C ARG A 77 -22.80 54.81 14.55
N HIS A 78 -21.96 55.84 14.37
CA HIS A 78 -20.63 55.66 13.78
C HIS A 78 -19.74 54.77 14.67
N HIS A 79 -19.76 55.03 15.98
CA HIS A 79 -19.02 54.22 16.95
C HIS A 79 -19.50 52.77 16.97
N LYS A 80 -20.82 52.53 16.97
CA LYS A 80 -21.38 51.17 16.88
C LYS A 80 -20.95 50.45 15.60
N LEU A 81 -20.98 51.12 14.45
CA LEU A 81 -20.60 50.51 13.17
C LEU A 81 -19.10 50.19 13.12
N GLN A 82 -18.24 51.12 13.54
CA GLN A 82 -16.81 50.88 13.65
C GLN A 82 -16.50 49.74 14.63
N HIS A 83 -17.22 49.68 15.75
CA HIS A 83 -17.07 48.61 16.72
C HIS A 83 -17.51 47.25 16.15
N ILE A 84 -18.61 47.18 15.39
CA ILE A 84 -19.06 45.94 14.72
C ILE A 84 -18.01 45.50 13.69
N LEU A 85 -17.56 46.40 12.82
CA LEU A 85 -16.55 46.09 11.80
C LEU A 85 -15.22 45.65 12.43
N SER A 86 -14.78 46.35 13.49
CA SER A 86 -13.56 45.97 14.23
C SER A 86 -13.72 44.61 14.91
N ARG A 87 -14.89 44.33 15.50
CA ARG A 87 -15.19 43.05 16.15
C ARG A 87 -15.19 41.91 15.14
N ASP A 88 -15.83 42.08 13.99
CA ASP A 88 -15.89 41.04 12.96
C ASP A 88 -14.53 40.81 12.31
N ALA A 89 -13.76 41.87 12.04
CA ALA A 89 -12.39 41.76 11.56
C ALA A 89 -11.48 41.02 12.56
N LYS A 90 -11.55 41.37 13.85
CA LYS A 90 -10.81 40.68 14.92
C LYS A 90 -11.23 39.22 15.04
N ARG A 91 -12.53 38.93 14.93
CA ARG A 91 -13.06 37.56 14.99
C ARG A 91 -12.58 36.73 13.80
N PHE A 92 -12.64 37.27 12.58
CA PHE A 92 -12.16 36.60 11.38
C PHE A 92 -10.65 36.32 11.46
N HIS A 93 -9.87 37.32 11.87
CA HIS A 93 -8.44 37.16 12.08
C HIS A 93 -8.14 36.07 13.12
N ALA A 94 -8.83 36.08 14.28
CA ALA A 94 -8.65 35.07 15.32
C ALA A 94 -9.02 33.65 14.83
N LEU A 95 -10.09 33.50 14.03
CA LEU A 95 -10.46 32.20 13.49
C LEU A 95 -9.38 31.66 12.56
N ILE A 96 -8.93 32.48 11.60
CA ILE A 96 -7.93 32.07 10.62
C ILE A 96 -6.55 31.81 11.24
N GLN A 97 -6.16 32.59 12.26
CA GLN A 97 -4.90 32.39 12.99
C GLN A 97 -4.85 31.03 13.69
N ASN A 98 -5.98 30.53 14.18
CA ASN A 98 -6.06 29.26 14.91
C ASN A 98 -6.28 28.02 14.02
N VAL A 99 -6.56 28.18 12.72
CA VAL A 99 -6.64 27.03 11.79
C VAL A 99 -5.25 26.43 11.64
N PRO A 100 -5.08 25.09 11.78
CA PRO A 100 -3.77 24.45 11.67
C PRO A 100 -3.12 24.64 10.28
N ASN A 101 -3.95 24.78 9.25
CA ASN A 101 -3.56 25.02 7.87
C ASN A 101 -2.90 26.39 7.69
N MET A 102 -1.96 26.45 6.76
CA MET A 102 -1.39 27.71 6.30
C MET A 102 -2.36 28.32 5.28
N VAL A 103 -2.78 29.55 5.55
CA VAL A 103 -3.75 30.29 4.74
C VAL A 103 -3.13 31.60 4.33
N PHE A 104 -3.05 31.84 3.03
CA PHE A 104 -2.60 33.13 2.50
C PHE A 104 -3.52 33.62 1.39
N VAL A 105 -3.56 34.93 1.20
CA VAL A 105 -4.38 35.60 0.18
C VAL A 105 -3.45 36.37 -0.73
N THR A 106 -3.67 36.26 -2.05
CA THR A 106 -2.91 37.01 -3.04
C THR A 106 -3.79 37.98 -3.82
N ASP A 107 -3.15 38.99 -4.40
CA ASP A 107 -3.73 39.74 -5.51
C ASP A 107 -3.78 38.88 -6.79
N LEU A 108 -4.35 39.43 -7.88
CA LEU A 108 -4.42 38.76 -9.19
C LEU A 108 -3.06 38.57 -9.88
N ARG A 109 -1.99 39.21 -9.37
CA ARG A 109 -0.61 39.01 -9.83
C ARG A 109 0.14 37.98 -8.99
N ALA A 110 -0.56 37.30 -8.08
CA ALA A 110 -0.02 36.32 -7.15
C ALA A 110 0.98 36.90 -6.12
N ASN A 111 0.85 38.18 -5.77
CA ASN A 111 1.59 38.78 -4.65
C ASN A 111 0.81 38.57 -3.35
N ILE A 112 1.50 38.15 -2.30
CA ILE A 112 0.88 37.79 -1.02
C ILE A 112 0.46 39.06 -0.29
N THR A 113 -0.82 39.20 0.03
CA THR A 113 -1.42 40.36 0.72
C THR A 113 -1.75 40.07 2.18
N TYR A 114 -1.95 38.79 2.51
CA TYR A 114 -2.23 38.33 3.87
C TYR A 114 -1.73 36.90 4.03
N MET A 115 -1.29 36.56 5.24
CA MET A 115 -0.92 35.20 5.60
C MET A 115 -1.16 35.00 7.10
N ASN A 116 -1.73 33.85 7.47
CA ASN A 116 -2.05 33.57 8.88
C ASN A 116 -0.81 33.12 9.67
N ARG A 117 0.05 32.31 9.07
CA ARG A 117 1.27 31.76 9.65
C ARG A 117 2.28 31.50 8.53
N THR A 118 3.56 31.54 8.88
CA THR A 118 4.66 31.25 7.96
C THR A 118 5.36 29.94 8.34
N LEU A 119 6.24 29.48 7.45
CA LEU A 119 7.20 28.42 7.79
C LEU A 119 8.20 28.95 8.84
N PRO A 120 8.75 28.10 9.72
CA PRO A 120 9.64 28.51 10.80
C PRO A 120 10.85 29.36 10.36
N GLN A 121 11.31 29.17 9.12
CA GLN A 121 12.48 29.83 8.55
C GLN A 121 12.18 31.20 7.91
N ILE A 122 10.90 31.58 7.80
CA ILE A 122 10.48 32.78 7.07
C ILE A 122 9.57 33.63 7.95
N THR A 123 9.83 34.93 8.02
CA THR A 123 9.00 35.86 8.79
C THR A 123 7.82 36.38 7.97
N LEU A 124 6.76 36.83 8.63
CA LEU A 124 5.59 37.41 7.94
C LEU A 124 5.99 38.66 7.12
N GLU A 125 6.88 39.50 7.66
CA GLU A 125 7.34 40.73 7.01
C GLU A 125 8.09 40.46 5.70
N GLU A 126 8.82 39.34 5.62
CA GLU A 126 9.54 38.93 4.41
C GLU A 126 8.62 38.39 3.31
N VAL A 127 7.41 37.95 3.66
CA VAL A 127 6.49 37.27 2.73
C VAL A 127 5.44 38.21 2.16
N ILE A 128 4.91 39.12 3.00
CA ILE A 128 3.89 40.07 2.57
C ILE A 128 4.44 41.00 1.49
N GLY A 129 3.73 41.11 0.36
CA GLY A 129 4.07 41.92 -0.79
C GLY A 129 4.92 41.22 -1.84
N ARG A 130 5.50 40.05 -1.53
CA ARG A 130 6.30 39.26 -2.48
C ARG A 130 5.45 38.27 -3.25
N ASN A 131 6.01 37.79 -4.36
CA ASN A 131 5.30 36.87 -5.23
C ASN A 131 5.39 35.42 -4.73
N ILE A 132 4.30 34.65 -4.78
CA ILE A 132 4.28 33.26 -4.28
C ILE A 132 5.33 32.37 -4.99
N PHE A 133 5.66 32.65 -6.25
CA PHE A 133 6.63 31.88 -7.04
C PHE A 133 8.07 32.04 -6.54
N GLU A 134 8.36 33.04 -5.70
CA GLU A 134 9.67 33.19 -5.06
C GLU A 134 9.90 32.15 -3.96
N PHE A 135 8.80 31.64 -3.39
CA PHE A 135 8.80 30.67 -2.30
C PHE A 135 8.46 29.25 -2.80
N ALA A 136 7.66 29.12 -3.86
CA ALA A 136 7.33 27.81 -4.44
C ALA A 136 8.52 27.17 -5.17
N ASP A 137 8.53 25.84 -5.22
CA ASP A 137 9.51 25.08 -5.97
C ASP A 137 9.42 25.38 -7.47
N PRO A 138 10.55 25.61 -8.17
CA PRO A 138 10.57 25.80 -9.62
C PRO A 138 9.83 24.70 -10.41
N ASP A 139 9.89 23.45 -9.96
CA ASP A 139 9.22 22.32 -10.64
C ASP A 139 7.69 22.40 -10.54
N ASP A 140 7.17 23.04 -9.49
CA ASP A 140 5.74 23.23 -9.25
C ASP A 140 5.18 24.51 -9.91
N HIS A 141 6.03 25.40 -10.46
CA HIS A 141 5.58 26.70 -10.99
C HIS A 141 4.52 26.57 -12.09
N GLU A 142 4.66 25.59 -12.99
CA GLU A 142 3.68 25.37 -14.05
C GLU A 142 2.36 24.82 -13.52
N VAL A 143 2.41 23.92 -12.52
CA VAL A 143 1.21 23.40 -11.86
C VAL A 143 0.44 24.52 -11.16
N ILE A 144 1.15 25.35 -10.40
CA ILE A 144 0.58 26.51 -9.69
C ILE A 144 -0.03 27.51 -10.68
N ARG A 145 0.70 27.84 -11.76
CA ARG A 145 0.21 28.78 -12.79
C ARG A 145 -1.04 28.25 -13.50
N SER A 146 -1.05 26.97 -13.82
CA SER A 146 -2.22 26.29 -14.41
C SER A 146 -3.42 26.32 -13.47
N ALA A 147 -3.21 26.01 -12.19
CA ALA A 147 -4.25 26.01 -11.17
C ALA A 147 -4.85 27.41 -10.93
N ILE A 148 -3.99 28.44 -10.85
CA ILE A 148 -4.41 29.85 -10.74
C ILE A 148 -5.23 30.27 -11.95
N ARG A 149 -4.74 30.00 -13.17
CA ARG A 149 -5.45 30.34 -14.41
C ARG A 149 -6.82 29.69 -14.44
N LYS A 150 -6.89 28.39 -14.15
CA LYS A 150 -8.15 27.64 -14.10
C LYS A 150 -9.12 28.23 -13.08
N SER A 151 -8.66 28.59 -11.88
CA SER A 151 -9.53 29.19 -10.86
C SER A 151 -10.04 30.57 -11.28
N LEU A 152 -9.22 31.38 -11.96
CA LEU A 152 -9.62 32.69 -12.48
C LEU A 152 -10.62 32.58 -13.65
N GLU A 153 -10.46 31.60 -14.53
CA GLU A 153 -11.34 31.39 -15.69
C GLU A 153 -12.68 30.78 -15.30
N THR A 154 -12.67 29.79 -14.41
CA THR A 154 -13.88 29.06 -13.99
C THR A 154 -14.63 29.76 -12.87
N GLY A 155 -13.93 30.53 -12.02
CA GLY A 155 -14.48 31.04 -10.77
C GLY A 155 -14.68 29.96 -9.71
N GLU A 156 -14.16 28.76 -9.93
CA GLU A 156 -14.31 27.63 -9.01
C GLU A 156 -13.04 27.38 -8.18
N SER A 157 -13.22 26.58 -7.12
CA SER A 157 -12.10 26.10 -6.31
C SER A 157 -11.26 25.10 -7.11
N VAL A 158 -9.94 25.22 -7.03
CA VAL A 158 -9.01 24.28 -7.66
C VAL A 158 -8.16 23.61 -6.58
N TYR A 159 -7.92 22.31 -6.73
CA TYR A 159 -7.12 21.49 -5.81
C TYR A 159 -5.91 20.91 -6.54
N TYR A 160 -4.76 20.88 -5.87
CA TYR A 160 -3.58 20.13 -6.29
C TYR A 160 -2.71 19.77 -5.08
N GLU A 161 -1.80 18.83 -5.26
CA GLU A 161 -0.77 18.47 -4.28
C GLU A 161 0.58 18.92 -4.83
N ALA A 162 1.38 19.56 -3.99
CA ALA A 162 2.69 20.10 -4.33
C ALA A 162 3.72 19.64 -3.30
N GLY A 163 4.91 19.30 -3.79
CA GLY A 163 6.01 18.79 -2.98
C GLY A 163 7.01 19.91 -2.73
N ASN A 164 7.31 20.16 -1.46
CA ASN A 164 8.33 21.06 -0.93
C ASN A 164 8.53 22.39 -1.69
N PRO A 165 7.98 23.52 -1.21
CA PRO A 165 8.38 24.85 -1.69
C PRO A 165 9.85 25.14 -1.36
N ARG A 166 10.78 24.64 -2.19
CA ARG A 166 12.21 24.96 -2.28
C ARG A 166 13.02 24.73 -0.99
N ASP A 167 13.88 23.72 -0.88
CA ASP A 167 14.99 23.53 0.11
C ASP A 167 14.75 23.82 1.63
N TYR A 168 13.58 24.27 2.08
CA TYR A 168 13.36 24.73 3.45
C TYR A 168 12.83 23.62 4.36
N VAL A 169 11.96 22.73 3.86
CA VAL A 169 11.35 21.64 4.65
C VAL A 169 10.93 20.49 3.73
N ASP A 170 11.34 19.25 4.03
CA ASP A 170 10.76 18.04 3.39
C ASP A 170 9.30 17.85 3.84
N ALA A 171 8.39 18.54 3.17
CA ALA A 171 6.97 18.56 3.44
C ALA A 171 6.14 18.54 2.15
N TRP A 172 4.99 17.89 2.23
CA TRP A 172 3.98 17.85 1.18
C TRP A 172 2.77 18.68 1.57
N TYR A 173 2.27 19.50 0.63
CA TYR A 173 1.09 20.32 0.85
C TYR A 173 -0.02 19.96 -0.13
N ALA A 174 -1.22 19.73 0.41
CA ALA A 174 -2.45 19.79 -0.34
C ALA A 174 -2.91 21.26 -0.40
N VAL A 175 -2.95 21.81 -1.61
CA VAL A 175 -3.25 23.21 -1.88
C VAL A 175 -4.64 23.34 -2.48
N GLN A 176 -5.48 24.15 -1.84
CA GLN A 176 -6.77 24.56 -2.36
C GLN A 176 -6.77 26.06 -2.67
N ILE A 177 -7.05 26.42 -3.92
CA ILE A 177 -7.21 27.81 -4.38
C ILE A 177 -8.70 28.13 -4.42
N GLN A 178 -9.09 29.22 -3.78
CA GLN A 178 -10.46 29.73 -3.77
C GLN A 178 -10.51 31.18 -4.25
N PRO A 179 -11.28 31.51 -5.30
CA PRO A 179 -11.41 32.88 -5.76
C PRO A 179 -12.29 33.68 -4.80
N LEU A 180 -11.80 34.86 -4.42
CA LEU A 180 -12.52 35.79 -3.54
C LEU A 180 -13.19 36.89 -4.38
N TYR A 181 -14.50 37.01 -4.21
CA TYR A 181 -15.33 37.94 -4.95
C TYR A 181 -15.58 39.23 -4.18
N SER A 182 -15.54 40.34 -4.90
CA SER A 182 -16.00 41.63 -4.42
C SER A 182 -16.70 42.36 -5.56
N ALA A 183 -17.92 42.84 -5.28
CA ALA A 183 -18.82 43.42 -6.28
C ALA A 183 -19.02 42.55 -7.55
N GLY A 184 -19.06 41.22 -7.39
CA GLY A 184 -19.30 40.26 -8.49
C GLY A 184 -18.09 39.99 -9.39
N LYS A 185 -16.89 40.49 -9.04
CA LYS A 185 -15.64 40.19 -9.75
C LYS A 185 -14.64 39.54 -8.80
N ILE A 186 -13.82 38.63 -9.32
CA ILE A 186 -12.70 38.06 -8.57
C ILE A 186 -11.69 39.19 -8.35
N GLN A 187 -11.34 39.47 -7.08
CA GLN A 187 -10.33 40.48 -6.73
C GLN A 187 -9.06 39.85 -6.19
N ASN A 188 -9.19 38.76 -5.43
CA ASN A 188 -8.08 38.08 -4.76
C ASN A 188 -8.24 36.56 -4.88
N LEU A 189 -7.17 35.83 -4.59
CA LEU A 189 -7.19 34.37 -4.46
C LEU A 189 -6.78 33.99 -3.04
N ALA A 190 -7.56 33.14 -2.38
CA ALA A 190 -7.20 32.52 -1.12
C ALA A 190 -6.60 31.13 -1.36
N PHE A 191 -5.48 30.84 -0.70
CA PHE A 191 -4.80 29.57 -0.76
C PHE A 191 -4.87 28.93 0.62
N PHE A 192 -5.29 27.67 0.66
CA PHE A 192 -5.32 26.84 1.86
C PHE A 192 -4.35 25.69 1.68
N LEU A 193 -3.29 25.67 2.49
CA LEU A 193 -2.24 24.68 2.46
C LEU A 193 -2.38 23.78 3.68
N THR A 194 -2.67 22.51 3.41
CA THR A 194 -2.76 21.45 4.41
C THR A 194 -1.51 20.60 4.33
N ASP A 195 -0.77 20.49 5.42
CA ASP A 195 0.35 19.56 5.49
C ASP A 195 -0.17 18.12 5.40
N ILE A 196 0.28 17.38 4.38
CA ILE A 196 -0.07 15.99 4.11
C ILE A 196 1.17 15.09 4.15
N THR A 197 2.26 15.55 4.77
CA THR A 197 3.54 14.85 4.83
C THR A 197 3.41 13.49 5.49
N ASP A 198 2.74 13.41 6.64
CA ASP A 198 2.54 12.14 7.35
C ASP A 198 1.72 11.14 6.51
N ARG A 199 0.73 11.64 5.75
CA ARG A 199 -0.05 10.82 4.82
C ARG A 199 0.83 10.28 3.69
N LYS A 200 1.64 11.13 3.06
CA LYS A 200 2.56 10.73 1.99
C LYS A 200 3.62 9.74 2.48
N ARG A 201 4.22 9.98 3.65
CA ARG A 201 5.16 9.05 4.29
C ARG A 201 4.51 7.70 4.60
N ALA A 202 3.26 7.69 5.06
CA ALA A 202 2.53 6.44 5.29
C ALA A 202 2.22 5.70 3.97
N GLU A 203 1.81 6.41 2.92
CA GLU A 203 1.58 5.85 1.58
C GLU A 203 2.86 5.26 0.98
N ASP A 204 3.98 5.98 1.10
CA ASP A 204 5.28 5.54 0.60
C ASP A 204 5.82 4.35 1.40
N ALA A 205 5.71 4.37 2.73
CA ALA A 205 6.07 3.25 3.59
C ALA A 205 5.23 2.00 3.30
N LEU A 206 3.92 2.18 3.04
CA LEU A 206 3.05 1.08 2.62
C LEU A 206 3.49 0.52 1.27
N ARG A 207 3.74 1.39 0.28
CA ARG A 207 4.20 0.99 -1.05
C ARG A 207 5.54 0.25 -0.99
N GLU A 208 6.50 0.75 -0.19
CA GLU A 208 7.79 0.11 0.01
C GLU A 208 7.62 -1.26 0.70
N SER A 209 6.75 -1.34 1.71
CA SER A 209 6.46 -2.60 2.39
C SER A 209 5.82 -3.61 1.44
N GLU A 210 4.85 -3.21 0.62
CA GLU A 210 4.22 -4.08 -0.39
C GLU A 210 5.23 -4.55 -1.43
N ALA A 211 6.07 -3.65 -1.95
CA ALA A 211 7.12 -3.99 -2.89
C ALA A 211 8.11 -5.00 -2.27
N ARG A 212 8.53 -4.77 -1.02
CA ARG A 212 9.41 -5.67 -0.28
C ARG A 212 8.77 -7.05 -0.09
N TYR A 213 7.48 -7.12 0.27
CA TYR A 213 6.79 -8.41 0.41
C TYR A 213 6.69 -9.16 -0.92
N ARG A 214 6.38 -8.46 -2.02
CA ARG A 214 6.35 -9.07 -3.36
C ARG A 214 7.72 -9.57 -3.78
N ASP A 215 8.77 -8.80 -3.52
CA ASP A 215 10.15 -9.16 -3.83
C ASP A 215 10.58 -10.42 -3.05
N VAL A 216 10.37 -10.44 -1.74
CA VAL A 216 10.66 -11.61 -0.89
C VAL A 216 9.88 -12.84 -1.37
N ALA A 217 8.58 -12.71 -1.65
CA ALA A 217 7.76 -13.82 -2.11
C ALA A 217 8.16 -14.33 -3.51
N SER A 218 8.71 -13.46 -4.37
CA SER A 218 9.11 -13.81 -5.73
C SER A 218 10.53 -14.39 -5.82
N ASN A 219 11.38 -14.09 -4.85
CA ASN A 219 12.79 -14.50 -4.84
C ASN A 219 13.08 -15.71 -3.94
N ILE A 220 12.07 -16.41 -3.41
CA ILE A 220 12.31 -17.66 -2.66
C ILE A 220 12.73 -18.76 -3.65
N PRO A 221 13.95 -19.32 -3.53
CA PRO A 221 14.41 -20.36 -4.44
C PRO A 221 13.53 -21.61 -4.35
N ASP A 222 13.27 -22.22 -5.51
CA ASP A 222 12.56 -23.50 -5.66
C ASP A 222 11.15 -23.57 -5.03
N MET A 223 10.58 -22.42 -4.66
CA MET A 223 9.28 -22.35 -4.01
C MET A 223 8.42 -21.26 -4.64
N MET A 224 7.27 -21.66 -5.16
CA MET A 224 6.25 -20.74 -5.66
C MET A 224 5.28 -20.39 -4.54
N VAL A 225 5.21 -19.11 -4.17
CA VAL A 225 4.25 -18.61 -3.18
C VAL A 225 2.96 -18.22 -3.88
N TYR A 226 1.82 -18.60 -3.32
CA TYR A 226 0.52 -18.29 -3.89
C TYR A 226 -0.54 -18.02 -2.82
N GLN A 227 -1.57 -17.29 -3.24
CA GLN A 227 -2.83 -17.16 -2.54
C GLN A 227 -3.93 -17.78 -3.40
N PHE A 228 -4.70 -18.68 -2.81
CA PHE A 228 -5.82 -19.34 -3.47
C PHE A 228 -7.09 -19.07 -2.68
N VAL A 229 -8.17 -18.72 -3.36
CA VAL A 229 -9.45 -18.40 -2.72
C VAL A 229 -10.53 -19.30 -3.27
N LEU A 230 -11.31 -19.90 -2.37
CA LEU A 230 -12.62 -20.48 -2.67
C LEU A 230 -13.67 -19.48 -2.22
N THR A 231 -14.37 -18.90 -3.20
CA THR A 231 -15.45 -17.95 -2.93
C THR A 231 -16.72 -18.68 -2.51
N THR A 232 -17.62 -17.98 -1.80
CA THR A 232 -18.88 -18.58 -1.32
C THR A 232 -19.80 -19.06 -2.45
N ASP A 233 -19.62 -18.56 -3.67
CA ASP A 233 -20.32 -19.01 -4.88
C ASP A 233 -19.72 -20.30 -5.49
N GLY A 234 -18.70 -20.88 -4.86
CA GLY A 234 -18.05 -22.12 -5.27
C GLY A 234 -16.98 -21.95 -6.36
N ARG A 235 -16.57 -20.72 -6.68
CA ARG A 235 -15.51 -20.46 -7.67
C ARG A 235 -14.13 -20.41 -7.03
N PHE A 236 -13.13 -20.75 -7.82
CA PHE A 236 -11.73 -20.58 -7.44
C PHE A 236 -11.18 -19.26 -7.99
N ARG A 237 -10.32 -18.61 -7.22
CA ARG A 237 -9.54 -17.44 -7.65
C ARG A 237 -8.12 -17.53 -7.10
N MET A 238 -7.18 -16.89 -7.78
CA MET A 238 -5.80 -16.79 -7.33
C MET A 238 -5.41 -15.32 -7.20
N PRO A 239 -5.65 -14.66 -6.05
CA PRO A 239 -5.37 -13.22 -5.90
C PRO A 239 -3.89 -12.85 -6.03
N PHE A 240 -3.01 -13.80 -5.74
CA PHE A 240 -1.58 -13.59 -5.80
C PHE A 240 -0.88 -14.89 -6.18
N VAL A 241 0.13 -14.77 -7.03
CA VAL A 241 1.08 -15.83 -7.32
C VAL A 241 2.44 -15.19 -7.63
N SER A 242 3.50 -15.75 -7.06
CA SER A 242 4.88 -15.30 -7.31
C SER A 242 5.29 -15.54 -8.76
N SER A 243 6.29 -14.80 -9.25
CA SER A 243 6.87 -14.96 -10.61
C SER A 243 7.31 -16.39 -10.95
N ARG A 244 7.63 -17.20 -9.94
CA ARG A 244 8.02 -18.61 -10.03
C ARG A 244 6.96 -19.51 -10.69
N VAL A 245 5.71 -19.06 -10.82
CA VAL A 245 4.67 -19.77 -11.59
C VAL A 245 5.06 -19.98 -13.05
N LYS A 246 5.83 -19.07 -13.63
CA LYS A 246 6.33 -19.21 -15.00
C LYS A 246 7.27 -20.39 -15.14
N ASP A 247 8.13 -20.61 -14.16
CA ASP A 247 9.11 -21.70 -14.19
C ASP A 247 8.48 -23.06 -13.88
N LEU A 248 7.42 -23.09 -13.05
CA LEU A 248 6.73 -24.33 -12.66
C LEU A 248 5.63 -24.73 -13.62
N PHE A 249 4.87 -23.78 -14.16
CA PHE A 249 3.65 -24.05 -14.92
C PHE A 249 3.69 -23.51 -16.36
N ASP A 250 4.78 -22.88 -16.81
CA ASP A 250 4.91 -22.21 -18.12
C ASP A 250 3.87 -21.09 -18.36
N VAL A 251 3.29 -20.53 -17.28
CA VAL A 251 2.22 -19.51 -17.32
C VAL A 251 2.67 -18.24 -16.61
N THR A 252 2.27 -17.07 -17.09
CA THR A 252 2.60 -15.80 -16.43
C THR A 252 1.75 -15.56 -15.16
N PRO A 253 2.24 -14.79 -14.17
CA PRO A 253 1.44 -14.43 -13.00
C PRO A 253 0.11 -13.76 -13.36
N GLU A 254 0.11 -12.92 -14.40
CA GLU A 254 -1.07 -12.20 -14.87
C GLU A 254 -2.13 -13.15 -15.44
N GLU A 255 -1.72 -14.13 -16.25
CA GLU A 255 -2.61 -15.16 -16.80
C GLU A 255 -3.21 -16.03 -15.69
N ALA A 256 -2.39 -16.46 -14.73
CA ALA A 256 -2.83 -17.27 -13.60
C ALA A 256 -3.79 -16.53 -12.66
N GLN A 257 -3.60 -15.22 -12.45
CA GLN A 257 -4.49 -14.38 -11.64
C GLN A 257 -5.80 -14.04 -12.37
N ALA A 258 -5.74 -13.91 -13.70
CA ALA A 258 -6.92 -13.66 -14.53
C ALA A 258 -7.83 -14.90 -14.63
N ASP A 259 -7.24 -16.07 -14.83
CA ASP A 259 -7.97 -17.34 -14.86
C ASP A 259 -7.17 -18.47 -14.19
N VAL A 260 -7.60 -18.82 -12.98
CA VAL A 260 -6.98 -19.90 -12.19
C VAL A 260 -7.14 -21.27 -12.87
N GLU A 261 -8.14 -21.41 -13.74
CA GLU A 261 -8.41 -22.65 -14.47
C GLU A 261 -7.24 -23.01 -15.40
N THR A 262 -6.48 -22.02 -15.88
CA THR A 262 -5.25 -22.21 -16.65
C THR A 262 -4.25 -23.10 -15.91
N LEU A 263 -4.15 -22.98 -14.58
CA LEU A 263 -3.28 -23.82 -13.76
C LEU A 263 -3.95 -25.16 -13.38
N LEU A 264 -5.25 -25.13 -13.06
CA LEU A 264 -5.97 -26.31 -12.60
C LEU A 264 -6.10 -27.39 -13.68
N ARG A 265 -6.18 -27.01 -14.95
CA ARG A 265 -6.22 -27.95 -16.10
C ARG A 265 -4.92 -28.70 -16.32
N LEU A 266 -3.79 -28.17 -15.83
CA LEU A 266 -2.49 -28.82 -15.96
C LEU A 266 -2.32 -29.96 -14.95
N VAL A 267 -3.21 -30.10 -13.96
CA VAL A 267 -3.18 -31.24 -13.03
C VAL A 267 -3.38 -32.55 -13.81
N HIS A 268 -2.51 -33.53 -13.55
CA HIS A 268 -2.57 -34.82 -14.24
C HIS A 268 -3.95 -35.48 -14.05
N PRO A 269 -4.57 -36.04 -15.11
CA PRO A 269 -5.95 -36.55 -15.05
C PRO A 269 -6.20 -37.59 -13.93
N GLU A 270 -5.24 -38.49 -13.68
CA GLU A 270 -5.32 -39.47 -12.59
C GLU A 270 -5.30 -38.86 -11.19
N ASP A 271 -4.70 -37.68 -11.03
CA ASP A 271 -4.54 -37.00 -9.73
C ASP A 271 -5.67 -35.98 -9.49
N ALA A 272 -6.41 -35.56 -10.53
CA ALA A 272 -7.38 -34.46 -10.48
C ALA A 272 -8.48 -34.66 -9.43
N GLU A 273 -9.13 -35.84 -9.41
CA GLU A 273 -10.23 -36.12 -8.46
C GLU A 273 -9.73 -36.06 -7.01
N VAL A 274 -8.60 -36.71 -6.72
CA VAL A 274 -8.00 -36.74 -5.37
C VAL A 274 -7.54 -35.34 -4.96
N PHE A 275 -7.00 -34.56 -5.91
CA PHE A 275 -6.60 -33.18 -5.71
C PHE A 275 -7.78 -32.30 -5.28
N TYR A 276 -8.90 -32.31 -6.01
CA TYR A 276 -10.07 -31.51 -5.65
C TYR A 276 -10.70 -31.94 -4.32
N GLN A 277 -10.78 -33.25 -4.05
CA GLN A 277 -11.24 -33.76 -2.76
C GLN A 277 -10.36 -33.28 -1.61
N SER A 278 -9.04 -33.24 -1.79
CA SER A 278 -8.11 -32.75 -0.77
C SER A 278 -8.35 -31.27 -0.43
N ILE A 279 -8.64 -30.43 -1.43
CA ILE A 279 -8.97 -29.00 -1.24
C ILE A 279 -10.31 -28.89 -0.49
N ALA A 280 -11.34 -29.63 -0.92
CA ALA A 280 -12.65 -29.63 -0.27
C ALA A 280 -12.57 -30.08 1.20
N ASN A 281 -11.75 -31.09 1.49
CA ASN A 281 -11.51 -31.56 2.85
C ASN A 281 -10.83 -30.49 3.72
N SER A 282 -9.82 -29.80 3.20
CA SER A 282 -9.19 -28.66 3.89
C SER A 282 -10.19 -27.52 4.11
N ALA A 283 -11.02 -27.18 3.12
CA ALA A 283 -12.04 -26.14 3.21
C ALA A 283 -13.09 -26.44 4.30
N LYS A 284 -13.52 -27.70 4.39
CA LYS A 284 -14.51 -28.15 5.38
C LYS A 284 -13.94 -28.23 6.79
N SER A 285 -12.71 -28.74 6.94
CA SER A 285 -12.08 -28.95 8.25
C SER A 285 -11.28 -27.75 8.76
N MET A 286 -11.02 -26.76 7.90
CA MET A 286 -10.10 -25.64 8.14
C MET A 286 -8.70 -26.10 8.59
N SER A 287 -8.25 -27.27 8.11
CA SER A 287 -6.93 -27.83 8.38
C SER A 287 -5.92 -27.46 7.30
N ILE A 288 -4.62 -27.48 7.64
CA ILE A 288 -3.53 -27.26 6.68
C ILE A 288 -3.70 -28.22 5.51
N TRP A 289 -3.78 -27.67 4.30
CA TRP A 289 -3.79 -28.46 3.08
C TRP A 289 -2.37 -28.88 2.76
N ALA A 290 -2.14 -30.17 2.53
CA ALA A 290 -0.87 -30.70 2.10
C ALA A 290 -1.11 -31.83 1.10
N HIS A 291 -0.57 -31.72 -0.10
CA HIS A 291 -0.79 -32.69 -1.15
C HIS A 291 0.41 -32.80 -2.11
N LYS A 292 0.54 -33.98 -2.75
CA LYS A 292 1.54 -34.24 -3.77
C LYS A 292 0.82 -34.72 -5.02
N PHE A 293 1.06 -34.06 -6.14
CA PHE A 293 0.35 -34.33 -7.39
C PHE A 293 1.26 -34.05 -8.59
N ARG A 294 0.92 -34.65 -9.72
CA ARG A 294 1.59 -34.44 -10.99
C ARG A 294 0.92 -33.31 -11.75
N VAL A 295 1.74 -32.55 -12.48
CA VAL A 295 1.31 -31.54 -13.42
C VAL A 295 1.89 -31.85 -14.79
N CYS A 296 1.05 -31.83 -15.81
CA CYS A 296 1.40 -31.99 -17.21
C CYS A 296 1.45 -30.61 -17.87
N LEU A 297 2.65 -30.14 -18.19
CA LEU A 297 2.86 -28.88 -18.89
C LEU A 297 2.49 -29.03 -20.37
N ASP A 298 2.14 -27.91 -21.01
CA ASP A 298 1.85 -27.89 -22.45
C ASP A 298 3.05 -28.32 -23.31
N SER A 299 4.27 -28.19 -22.77
CA SER A 299 5.51 -28.72 -23.37
C SER A 299 5.58 -30.26 -23.40
N GLY A 300 4.62 -30.96 -22.78
CA GLY A 300 4.59 -32.42 -22.64
C GLY A 300 5.41 -32.95 -21.45
N LYS A 301 6.10 -32.07 -20.72
CA LYS A 301 6.86 -32.44 -19.53
C LYS A 301 5.92 -32.65 -18.35
N THR A 302 6.08 -33.77 -17.64
CA THR A 302 5.40 -34.02 -16.36
C THR A 302 6.32 -33.67 -15.19
N ILE A 303 5.84 -32.86 -14.25
CA ILE A 303 6.55 -32.51 -13.03
C ILE A 303 5.78 -32.96 -11.78
N TRP A 304 6.51 -33.25 -10.72
CA TRP A 304 5.93 -33.60 -9.41
C TRP A 304 5.93 -32.38 -8.50
N ILE A 305 4.75 -31.97 -8.05
CA ILE A 305 4.59 -30.82 -7.16
C ILE A 305 4.20 -31.30 -5.77
N ARG A 306 4.81 -30.70 -4.75
CA ARG A 306 4.32 -30.74 -3.37
C ARG A 306 3.75 -29.39 -3.01
N GLY A 307 2.47 -29.35 -2.69
CA GLY A 307 1.79 -28.18 -2.19
C GLY A 307 1.56 -28.24 -0.69
N THR A 308 1.70 -27.10 -0.02
CA THR A 308 1.28 -26.94 1.37
C THR A 308 0.69 -25.55 1.56
N SER A 309 -0.50 -25.45 2.13
CA SER A 309 -1.18 -24.16 2.33
C SER A 309 -2.01 -24.12 3.60
N THR A 310 -2.04 -22.94 4.22
CA THR A 310 -2.77 -22.72 5.48
C THR A 310 -4.07 -21.98 5.17
N PRO A 311 -5.25 -22.55 5.49
CA PRO A 311 -6.53 -21.89 5.28
C PRO A 311 -6.79 -20.81 6.33
N ARG A 312 -7.47 -19.76 5.91
CA ARG A 312 -8.05 -18.73 6.76
C ARG A 312 -9.39 -18.32 6.18
N ARG A 313 -10.42 -18.23 7.03
CA ARG A 313 -11.73 -17.72 6.62
C ARG A 313 -11.71 -16.19 6.64
N LEU A 314 -12.16 -15.58 5.56
CA LEU A 314 -12.29 -14.13 5.41
C LEU A 314 -13.63 -13.65 5.99
N GLU A 315 -13.74 -12.34 6.26
CA GLU A 315 -14.94 -11.73 6.83
C GLU A 315 -16.19 -11.91 5.95
N ASN A 316 -16.01 -11.96 4.63
CA ASN A 316 -17.09 -12.21 3.66
C ASN A 316 -17.52 -13.69 3.57
N GLY A 317 -16.88 -14.60 4.32
CA GLY A 317 -17.17 -16.03 4.32
C GLY A 317 -16.31 -16.86 3.35
N ASP A 318 -15.54 -16.22 2.47
CA ASP A 318 -14.60 -16.91 1.57
C ASP A 318 -13.49 -17.60 2.36
N ILE A 319 -12.87 -18.61 1.75
CA ILE A 319 -11.71 -19.29 2.33
C ILE A 319 -10.48 -18.94 1.49
N LEU A 320 -9.50 -18.33 2.14
CA LEU A 320 -8.20 -17.99 1.57
C LEU A 320 -7.16 -18.98 2.08
N TRP A 321 -6.40 -19.59 1.18
CA TRP A 321 -5.20 -20.36 1.48
C TRP A 321 -3.97 -19.57 1.10
N ASN A 322 -3.06 -19.37 2.06
CA ASN A 322 -1.69 -18.93 1.77
C ASN A 322 -0.82 -20.18 1.65
N GLY A 323 -0.22 -20.39 0.49
CA GLY A 323 0.45 -21.65 0.19
C GLY A 323 1.75 -21.51 -0.57
N VAL A 324 2.45 -22.63 -0.59
CA VAL A 324 3.70 -22.79 -1.30
C VAL A 324 3.66 -24.07 -2.12
N LEU A 325 4.15 -24.01 -3.36
CA LEU A 325 4.36 -25.18 -4.22
C LEU A 325 5.86 -25.35 -4.45
N VAL A 326 6.34 -26.58 -4.33
CA VAL A 326 7.74 -26.96 -4.55
C VAL A 326 7.81 -28.04 -5.61
N ASP A 327 8.65 -27.86 -6.62
CA ASP A 327 8.97 -28.92 -7.58
C ASP A 327 9.88 -29.96 -6.92
N MET A 328 9.42 -31.20 -6.86
CA MET A 328 10.14 -32.34 -6.29
C MET A 328 10.72 -33.26 -7.37
N THR A 329 10.63 -32.91 -8.66
CA THR A 329 11.05 -33.78 -9.77
C THR A 329 12.53 -34.14 -9.65
N ARG A 330 13.40 -33.15 -9.39
CA ARG A 330 14.83 -33.37 -9.19
C ARG A 330 15.13 -34.26 -7.99
N GLU A 331 14.54 -33.95 -6.83
CA GLU A 331 14.74 -34.72 -5.60
C GLU A 331 14.33 -36.19 -5.79
N ARG A 332 13.22 -36.43 -6.52
CA ARG A 332 12.76 -37.79 -6.81
C ARG A 332 13.69 -38.54 -7.76
N ASN A 333 14.15 -37.90 -8.82
CA ASN A 333 15.07 -38.52 -9.78
C ASN A 333 16.41 -38.84 -9.11
N ASP A 334 16.95 -37.91 -8.32
CA ASP A 334 18.19 -38.11 -7.56
C ASP A 334 18.05 -39.29 -6.57
N LYS A 335 16.90 -39.38 -5.89
CA LYS A 335 16.61 -40.50 -5.00
C LYS A 335 16.53 -41.84 -5.75
N ALA A 336 15.83 -41.89 -6.89
CA ALA A 336 15.72 -43.09 -7.70
C ALA A 336 17.08 -43.55 -8.25
N ILE A 337 17.92 -42.61 -8.71
CA ILE A 337 19.28 -42.90 -9.18
C ILE A 337 20.14 -43.46 -8.05
N ARG A 338 20.06 -42.89 -6.85
CA ARG A 338 20.80 -43.40 -5.68
C ARG A 338 20.39 -44.81 -5.31
N GLU A 339 19.08 -45.08 -5.24
CA GLU A 339 18.57 -46.42 -4.93
C GLU A 339 19.02 -47.46 -5.96
N GLU A 340 19.07 -47.09 -7.25
CA GLU A 340 19.61 -47.96 -8.30
C GLU A 340 21.13 -48.17 -8.17
N LEU A 341 21.88 -47.10 -7.90
CA LEU A 341 23.34 -47.18 -7.73
C LEU A 341 23.73 -48.03 -6.51
N GLU A 342 22.97 -47.93 -5.41
CA GLU A 342 23.16 -48.78 -4.22
C GLU A 342 22.94 -50.26 -4.56
N LYS A 343 21.90 -50.60 -5.31
CA LYS A 343 21.66 -51.97 -5.77
C LYS A 343 22.79 -52.48 -6.65
N GLN A 344 23.29 -51.65 -7.58
CA GLN A 344 24.42 -52.01 -8.43
C GLN A 344 25.71 -52.21 -7.64
N LEU A 345 25.97 -51.37 -6.64
CA LEU A 345 27.14 -51.49 -5.77
C LEU A 345 27.07 -52.78 -4.93
N GLN A 346 25.90 -53.10 -4.35
CA GLN A 346 25.69 -54.36 -3.64
C GLN A 346 25.93 -55.56 -4.56
N HIS A 347 25.47 -55.50 -5.81
CA HIS A 347 25.71 -56.57 -6.78
C HIS A 347 27.19 -56.71 -7.16
N ALA A 348 27.91 -55.60 -7.36
CA ALA A 348 29.34 -55.60 -7.66
C ALA A 348 30.17 -56.18 -6.50
N GLN A 349 29.87 -55.80 -5.26
CA GLN A 349 30.52 -56.35 -4.06
C GLN A 349 30.32 -57.86 -3.93
N LYS A 350 29.11 -58.36 -4.23
CA LYS A 350 28.84 -59.81 -4.28
C LYS A 350 29.72 -60.50 -5.33
N MET A 351 29.86 -59.93 -6.52
CA MET A 351 30.70 -60.51 -7.58
C MET A 351 32.20 -60.47 -7.29
N GLU A 352 32.69 -59.44 -6.59
CA GLU A 352 34.08 -59.38 -6.13
C GLU A 352 34.40 -60.49 -5.11
N ALA A 353 33.49 -60.71 -4.14
CA ALA A 353 33.62 -61.79 -3.16
C ALA A 353 33.61 -63.17 -3.85
N LEU A 354 32.68 -63.40 -4.78
CA LEU A 354 32.60 -64.61 -5.61
C LEU A 354 33.88 -64.81 -6.44
N GLY A 355 34.41 -63.76 -7.06
CA GLY A 355 35.65 -63.82 -7.85
C GLY A 355 36.87 -64.21 -7.02
N THR A 356 36.98 -63.66 -5.82
CA THR A 356 38.06 -63.99 -4.87
C THR A 356 37.98 -65.45 -4.43
N LEU A 357 36.77 -65.93 -4.10
CA LEU A 357 36.53 -67.33 -3.77
C LEU A 357 36.83 -68.26 -4.96
N ALA A 358 36.37 -67.92 -6.16
CA ALA A 358 36.62 -68.70 -7.37
C ALA A 358 38.12 -68.83 -7.67
N GLY A 359 38.91 -67.76 -7.45
CA GLY A 359 40.36 -67.81 -7.57
C GLY A 359 41.02 -68.79 -6.59
N GLY A 360 40.60 -68.78 -5.32
CA GLY A 360 41.06 -69.74 -4.31
C GLY A 360 40.66 -71.18 -4.64
N ILE A 361 39.42 -71.39 -5.10
CA ILE A 361 38.91 -72.70 -5.51
C ILE A 361 39.67 -73.23 -6.72
N ALA A 362 39.93 -72.38 -7.73
CA ALA A 362 40.67 -72.77 -8.92
C ALA A 362 42.11 -73.19 -8.58
N HIS A 363 42.77 -72.48 -7.66
CA HIS A 363 44.08 -72.86 -7.14
C HIS A 363 44.06 -74.25 -6.48
N ASP A 364 43.10 -74.50 -5.59
CA ASP A 364 42.98 -75.78 -4.89
C ASP A 364 42.62 -76.94 -5.83
N PHE A 365 41.78 -76.67 -6.83
CA PHE A 365 41.44 -77.64 -7.87
C PHE A 365 42.67 -78.04 -8.69
N ASN A 366 43.47 -77.06 -9.13
CA ASN A 366 44.72 -77.30 -9.84
C ASN A 366 45.72 -78.10 -8.99
N ASN A 367 45.78 -77.85 -7.68
CA ASN A 367 46.62 -78.63 -6.76
C ASN A 367 46.24 -80.11 -6.74
N PHE A 368 44.94 -80.43 -6.66
CA PHE A 368 44.50 -81.83 -6.72
C PHE A 368 44.77 -82.47 -8.07
N LEU A 369 44.51 -81.76 -9.16
CA LEU A 369 44.80 -82.27 -10.50
C LEU A 369 46.28 -82.57 -10.68
N GLN A 370 47.18 -81.70 -10.23
CA GLN A 370 48.63 -81.97 -10.29
C GLN A 370 49.00 -83.24 -9.52
N ILE A 371 48.50 -83.41 -8.29
CA ILE A 371 48.79 -84.60 -7.48
C ILE A 371 48.22 -85.87 -8.14
N ILE A 372 47.01 -85.81 -8.70
CA ILE A 372 46.38 -86.93 -9.40
C ILE A 372 47.19 -87.28 -10.64
N THR A 373 47.48 -86.31 -11.50
CA THR A 373 48.25 -86.49 -12.74
C THR A 373 49.64 -87.07 -12.44
N MET A 374 50.37 -86.47 -11.50
CA MET A 374 51.69 -86.98 -11.08
C MET A 374 51.61 -88.41 -10.54
N SER A 375 50.60 -88.72 -9.74
CA SER A 375 50.40 -90.08 -9.21
C SER A 375 50.08 -91.08 -10.34
N LEU A 376 49.29 -90.69 -11.34
CA LEU A 376 48.99 -91.52 -12.51
C LEU A 376 50.24 -91.74 -13.37
N GLU A 377 51.04 -90.70 -13.61
CA GLU A 377 52.31 -90.80 -14.35
C GLU A 377 53.30 -91.75 -13.64
N LEU A 378 53.44 -91.62 -12.31
CA LEU A 378 54.30 -92.50 -11.51
C LEU A 378 53.79 -93.95 -11.48
N ALA A 379 52.47 -94.16 -11.46
CA ALA A 379 51.88 -95.49 -11.57
C ALA A 379 52.21 -96.12 -12.94
N GLN A 380 52.10 -95.33 -14.01
CA GLN A 380 52.40 -95.77 -15.38
C GLN A 380 53.88 -96.14 -15.54
N GLN A 381 54.80 -95.35 -14.98
CA GLN A 381 56.24 -95.65 -14.99
C GLN A 381 56.59 -96.92 -14.20
N ASN A 382 55.82 -97.24 -13.16
CA ASN A 382 56.06 -98.38 -12.28
C ASN A 382 55.15 -99.60 -12.58
N ILE A 383 54.58 -99.69 -13.79
CA ILE A 383 53.67 -100.78 -14.20
C ILE A 383 54.25 -102.20 -13.98
N LYS A 384 55.58 -102.36 -14.07
CA LYS A 384 56.27 -103.64 -13.84
C LYS A 384 56.44 -104.00 -12.36
N ARG A 385 56.05 -103.12 -11.44
CA ARG A 385 56.11 -103.29 -9.98
C ARG A 385 54.71 -103.04 -9.39
N PRO A 386 53.85 -104.07 -9.35
CA PRO A 386 52.42 -103.91 -9.01
C PRO A 386 52.22 -103.25 -7.64
N ASP A 387 53.03 -103.58 -6.63
CA ASP A 387 52.91 -102.99 -5.28
C ASP A 387 53.20 -101.48 -5.24
N GLN A 388 54.07 -100.99 -6.13
CA GLN A 388 54.38 -99.55 -6.22
C GLN A 388 53.36 -98.80 -7.07
N ALA A 389 52.93 -99.38 -8.20
CA ALA A 389 51.88 -98.81 -9.02
C ALA A 389 50.54 -98.70 -8.25
N LEU A 390 50.18 -99.71 -7.46
CA LEU A 390 48.96 -99.71 -6.64
C LEU A 390 48.96 -98.55 -5.63
N LYS A 391 50.09 -98.30 -4.94
CA LYS A 391 50.22 -97.18 -3.99
C LYS A 391 49.98 -95.81 -4.65
N TYR A 392 50.48 -95.61 -5.87
CA TYR A 392 50.25 -94.36 -6.60
C TYR A 392 48.80 -94.23 -7.08
N LEU A 393 48.17 -95.31 -7.54
CA LEU A 393 46.75 -95.34 -7.90
C LEU A 393 45.85 -95.04 -6.68
N GLU A 394 46.14 -95.63 -5.52
CA GLU A 394 45.44 -95.33 -4.27
C GLU A 394 45.58 -93.86 -3.87
N ARG A 395 46.77 -93.29 -4.05
CA ARG A 395 47.01 -91.86 -3.79
C ARG A 395 46.21 -90.96 -4.73
N ALA A 396 46.11 -91.31 -6.02
CA ALA A 396 45.26 -90.59 -6.99
C ALA A 396 43.77 -90.67 -6.60
N LEU A 397 43.28 -91.86 -6.23
CA LEU A 397 41.90 -92.10 -5.78
C LEU A 397 41.56 -91.35 -4.50
N SER A 398 42.46 -91.35 -3.51
CA SER A 398 42.31 -90.61 -2.26
C SER A 398 42.24 -89.10 -2.53
N THR A 399 43.13 -88.58 -3.37
CA THR A 399 43.16 -87.16 -3.74
C THR A 399 41.90 -86.74 -4.52
N SER A 400 41.45 -87.56 -5.47
CA SER A 400 40.19 -87.35 -6.19
C SER A 400 38.97 -87.33 -5.25
N SER A 401 38.95 -88.21 -4.25
CA SER A 401 37.86 -88.25 -3.26
C SER A 401 37.85 -87.01 -2.36
N ARG A 402 39.03 -86.51 -1.97
CA ARG A 402 39.15 -85.23 -1.24
C ARG A 402 38.69 -84.04 -2.09
N GLY A 403 39.11 -83.97 -3.35
CA GLY A 403 38.66 -82.94 -4.29
C GLY A 403 37.15 -82.94 -4.46
N ARG A 404 36.53 -84.13 -4.59
CA ARG A 404 35.07 -84.27 -4.67
C ARG A 404 34.36 -83.76 -3.42
N HIS A 405 34.92 -83.98 -2.23
CA HIS A 405 34.32 -83.50 -0.99
C HIS A 405 34.32 -81.96 -0.91
N LEU A 406 35.44 -81.33 -1.29
CA LEU A 406 35.58 -79.88 -1.31
C LEU A 406 34.61 -79.21 -2.30
N ILE A 407 34.49 -79.75 -3.52
CA ILE A 407 33.52 -79.26 -4.53
C ILE A 407 32.08 -79.32 -3.99
N ARG A 408 31.75 -80.38 -3.24
CA ARG A 408 30.42 -80.54 -2.66
C ARG A 408 30.13 -79.46 -1.61
N GLN A 409 31.11 -79.12 -0.77
CA GLN A 409 30.97 -78.03 0.22
C GLN A 409 30.78 -76.67 -0.44
N ILE A 410 31.54 -76.39 -1.52
CA ILE A 410 31.41 -75.15 -2.29
C ILE A 410 30.02 -75.03 -2.92
N LEU A 411 29.53 -76.10 -3.57
CA LEU A 411 28.19 -76.09 -4.18
C LEU A 411 27.06 -75.94 -3.15
N THR A 412 27.22 -76.47 -1.94
CA THR A 412 26.27 -76.25 -0.84
C THR A 412 26.29 -74.81 -0.35
N PHE A 413 27.46 -74.17 -0.29
CA PHE A 413 27.59 -72.75 0.06
C PHE A 413 26.90 -71.87 -0.98
N CYS A 414 27.17 -72.07 -2.28
CA CYS A 414 26.54 -71.29 -3.34
C CYS A 414 25.01 -71.50 -3.44
N ARG A 415 24.49 -72.70 -3.13
CA ARG A 415 23.04 -72.98 -3.19
C ARG A 415 22.24 -72.41 -2.02
N ASN A 416 22.84 -72.28 -0.83
CA ASN A 416 22.14 -71.69 0.31
C ASN A 416 22.00 -70.16 0.18
N GLU A 417 22.79 -69.51 -0.67
CA GLU A 417 22.71 -68.06 -0.92
C GLU A 417 21.74 -67.66 -2.05
N GLU A 418 21.16 -68.61 -2.79
CA GLU A 418 20.12 -68.35 -3.83
C GLU A 418 18.68 -68.41 -3.29
N VAL A 419 18.48 -68.77 -2.01
CA VAL A 419 17.15 -69.05 -1.41
C VAL A 419 16.70 -67.99 -0.38
N GLU A 420 17.53 -66.98 -0.10
CA GLU A 420 17.14 -65.73 0.60
C GLU A 420 17.18 -64.54 -0.38
#